data_AF-A0A2V7M416-F1
#
_entry.id   AF-A0A2V7M416-F1
#
_cell.length_a   1.000
_cell.length_b   1.000
_cell.length_c   1.000
_cell.angle_alpha   90.00
_cell.angle_beta   90.00
_cell.angle_gamma   90.00
#
_symmetry.space_group_name_H-M   'P 1'
#
loop_
_entity.id
_entity.type
_entity.pdbx_description
1 polymer ?
#
loop_
_entity_poly.entity_id
_entity_poly.type
_entity_poly.pdbx_seq_one_letter_code
_entity_poly.pdbx_strand_id
1 'polypeptide(L)'
;MGLGGIMSTMRRVLVPLCAAMLIASSLLAQGPVKSSSTLITAQEIERSGVGNAFEAVQLLRPRWLKAREVLHLPSEGTDMRMSQIRVYMDDRDMGDVDFLRTIPADQIYTLHYMSTNEAGARFGPSAGPGIVVTLMR
;
A
#
# COMPACT_ATOMS: atom_id res chain seq x y z
N MET A 1 -61.06 0.18 -40.43
CA MET A 1 -60.34 -0.45 -39.30
C MET A 1 -59.88 0.69 -38.39
N GLY A 2 -60.53 1.03 -37.26
CA GLY A 2 -60.64 0.25 -36.01
C GLY A 2 -59.27 0.26 -35.29
N LEU A 3 -59.04 0.71 -34.06
CA LEU A 3 -59.88 1.19 -32.95
C LEU A 3 -58.90 1.67 -31.84
N GLY A 4 -59.24 2.73 -31.07
CA GLY A 4 -58.72 3.00 -29.71
C GLY A 4 -57.31 3.64 -29.61
N GLY A 5 -57.08 4.78 -28.97
CA GLY A 5 -57.79 5.43 -27.87
C GLY A 5 -57.13 5.08 -26.53
N ILE A 6 -56.40 6.04 -25.93
CA ILE A 6 -56.30 6.44 -24.50
C ILE A 6 -55.08 7.38 -24.37
N MET A 7 -55.20 8.70 -24.24
CA MET A 7 -55.56 9.48 -23.03
C MET A 7 -54.90 8.97 -21.74
N SER A 8 -53.83 9.66 -21.33
CA SER A 8 -53.37 9.86 -19.94
C SER A 8 -52.30 10.97 -20.01
N THR A 9 -52.64 12.25 -19.92
CA THR A 9 -53.08 13.02 -18.73
C THR A 9 -52.04 13.01 -17.60
N MET A 10 -51.74 14.22 -17.08
CA MET A 10 -51.14 14.53 -15.78
C MET A 10 -49.61 14.37 -15.66
N ARG A 11 -48.86 15.26 -15.00
CA ARG A 11 -49.16 16.47 -14.23
C ARG A 11 -47.86 17.26 -14.13
N ARG A 12 -47.84 18.53 -14.54
CA ARG A 12 -46.77 19.47 -14.19
C ARG A 12 -46.83 19.67 -12.68
N VAL A 13 -45.78 19.30 -11.95
CA VAL A 13 -45.65 19.64 -10.52
C VAL A 13 -44.39 20.48 -10.36
N LEU A 14 -44.68 21.76 -10.11
CA LEU A 14 -43.83 22.84 -9.63
C LEU A 14 -42.95 22.35 -8.46
N VAL A 15 -41.62 22.46 -8.58
CA VAL A 15 -40.68 22.20 -7.48
C VAL A 15 -40.51 23.49 -6.68
N PRO A 16 -40.95 23.57 -5.42
CA PRO A 16 -40.73 24.74 -4.59
C PRO A 16 -39.34 24.69 -3.94
N LEU A 17 -38.76 25.89 -3.92
CA LEU A 17 -37.55 26.32 -3.26
C LEU A 17 -37.73 26.20 -1.73
N CYS A 18 -36.91 25.39 -1.04
CA CYS A 18 -36.77 25.43 0.42
C CYS A 18 -35.28 25.31 0.79
N ALA A 19 -34.78 26.34 1.46
CA ALA A 19 -33.43 26.49 1.95
C ALA A 19 -33.29 26.04 3.42
N ALA A 20 -32.04 25.72 3.80
CA ALA A 20 -31.46 25.63 5.15
C ALA A 20 -31.78 24.39 6.02
N MET A 21 -30.76 23.63 6.48
CA MET A 21 -30.04 23.84 7.76
C MET A 21 -29.01 22.71 8.03
N LEU A 22 -27.97 23.06 8.81
CA LEU A 22 -26.77 22.32 9.28
C LEU A 22 -27.11 20.92 9.90
N ILE A 23 -26.24 19.92 10.13
CA ILE A 23 -24.98 19.84 10.90
C ILE A 23 -24.30 18.48 10.60
N ALA A 24 -22.98 18.42 10.71
CA ALA A 24 -22.05 17.31 10.47
C ALA A 24 -22.36 15.95 11.13
N SER A 25 -22.11 14.88 10.35
CA SER A 25 -21.81 13.53 10.85
C SER A 25 -20.82 12.83 9.90
N SER A 26 -19.59 13.35 9.79
CA SER A 26 -18.47 12.60 9.24
C SER A 26 -17.95 11.62 10.31
N LEU A 27 -18.81 10.75 10.80
CA LEU A 27 -18.47 9.83 11.88
C LEU A 27 -17.99 8.50 11.28
N LEU A 28 -16.70 8.22 11.47
CA LEU A 28 -16.05 6.91 11.36
C LEU A 28 -16.00 6.26 9.96
N ALA A 29 -15.21 6.85 9.06
CA ALA A 29 -14.50 6.08 8.03
C ALA A 29 -13.10 5.64 8.53
N GLN A 30 -12.98 5.26 9.80
CA GLN A 30 -11.83 4.48 10.26
C GLN A 30 -12.25 3.01 10.20
N GLY A 31 -12.32 2.49 8.97
CA GLY A 31 -12.39 1.05 8.78
C GLY A 31 -11.24 0.39 9.53
N PRO A 32 -11.41 -0.86 10.02
CA PRO A 32 -10.35 -1.58 10.71
C PRO A 32 -9.08 -1.44 9.89
N VAL A 33 -7.98 -1.02 10.51
CA VAL A 33 -6.65 -0.93 9.89
C VAL A 33 -6.34 -2.34 9.40
N LYS A 34 -6.78 -2.68 8.19
CA LYS A 34 -6.56 -3.98 7.59
C LYS A 34 -5.06 -4.04 7.41
N SER A 35 -4.42 -4.95 8.14
CA SER A 35 -3.03 -5.32 7.93
C SER A 35 -2.86 -5.61 6.45
N SER A 36 -2.32 -4.62 5.75
CA SER A 36 -2.08 -4.72 4.32
C SER A 36 -0.91 -5.68 4.13
N SER A 37 -1.02 -6.60 3.16
CA SER A 37 0.08 -7.52 2.89
C SER A 37 1.32 -6.78 2.38
N THR A 38 1.14 -5.56 1.89
CA THR A 38 2.14 -4.70 1.24
C THR A 38 2.53 -3.49 2.07
N LEU A 39 1.84 -3.20 3.18
CA LEU A 39 2.10 -2.03 4.02
C LEU A 39 2.14 -2.42 5.50
N ILE A 40 3.17 -1.96 6.18
CA ILE A 40 3.32 -2.02 7.64
C ILE A 40 3.24 -0.58 8.15
N THR A 41 2.30 -0.32 9.07
CA THR A 41 2.10 0.99 9.70
C THR A 41 2.92 1.15 10.97
N ALA A 42 3.21 2.38 11.38
CA ALA A 42 3.81 2.67 12.70
C ALA A 42 3.05 1.98 13.84
N GLN A 43 1.71 2.01 13.83
CA GLN A 43 0.91 1.34 14.86
C GLN A 43 1.15 -0.18 14.92
N GLU A 44 1.38 -0.84 13.78
CA GLU A 44 1.74 -2.26 13.76
C GLU A 44 3.15 -2.51 14.33
N ILE A 45 4.10 -1.60 14.06
CA ILE A 45 5.46 -1.66 14.57
C ILE A 45 5.48 -1.45 16.10
N GLU A 46 4.78 -0.41 16.58
CA GLU A 46 4.64 -0.08 18.00
C GLU A 46 4.01 -1.24 18.78
N ARG A 47 2.95 -1.85 18.25
CA ARG A 47 2.30 -3.03 18.86
C ARG A 47 3.22 -4.25 18.94
N SER A 48 4.19 -4.35 18.04
CA SER A 48 5.13 -5.47 17.98
C SER A 48 6.32 -5.30 18.93
N GLY A 49 6.62 -4.06 19.36
CA GLY A 49 7.73 -3.78 20.27
C GLY A 49 9.12 -4.10 19.69
N VAL A 50 9.27 -4.00 18.36
CA VAL A 50 10.53 -4.30 17.66
C VAL A 50 11.50 -3.12 17.72
N GLY A 51 12.80 -3.39 17.65
CA GLY A 51 13.85 -2.34 17.76
C GLY A 51 14.25 -1.66 16.45
N ASN A 52 14.05 -2.32 15.30
CA ASN A 52 14.48 -1.80 14.00
C ASN A 52 13.52 -2.20 12.86
N ALA A 53 13.68 -1.58 11.69
CA ALA A 53 12.83 -1.84 10.53
C ALA A 53 12.93 -3.29 10.04
N PHE A 54 14.12 -3.89 10.12
CA PHE A 54 14.35 -5.26 9.67
C PHE A 54 13.56 -6.27 10.50
N GLU A 55 13.60 -6.13 11.82
CA GLU A 55 12.83 -6.93 12.78
C GLU A 55 11.32 -6.76 12.54
N ALA A 56 10.87 -5.53 12.27
CA ALA A 56 9.48 -5.26 11.91
C ALA A 56 9.04 -6.07 10.68
N VAL A 57 9.83 -6.04 9.60
CA VAL A 57 9.55 -6.81 8.38
C VAL A 57 9.61 -8.31 8.66
N GLN A 58 10.63 -8.78 9.39
CA GLN A 58 10.81 -10.20 9.68
C GLN A 58 9.64 -10.78 10.50
N LEU A 59 9.16 -10.03 11.51
CA LEU A 59 8.11 -10.48 12.42
C LEU A 59 6.71 -10.33 11.79
N LEU A 60 6.43 -9.18 11.17
CA LEU A 60 5.09 -8.89 10.64
C LEU A 60 4.88 -9.47 9.24
N ARG A 61 5.90 -9.47 8.39
CA ARG A 61 5.81 -9.85 6.97
C ARG A 61 7.07 -10.61 6.50
N PRO A 62 7.36 -11.80 7.05
CA PRO A 62 8.54 -12.57 6.67
C PRO A 62 8.58 -12.88 5.17
N ARG A 63 7.42 -12.94 4.50
CA ARG A 63 7.30 -13.18 3.05
C ARG A 63 7.99 -12.11 2.19
N TRP A 64 8.16 -10.89 2.68
CA TRP A 64 8.87 -9.84 1.93
C TRP A 64 10.35 -10.17 1.80
N LEU A 65 10.95 -10.73 2.86
CA LEU A 65 12.32 -11.23 2.84
C LEU A 65 12.42 -12.48 1.96
N LYS A 66 11.38 -13.34 1.97
CA LYS A 66 11.31 -14.51 1.09
C LYS A 66 11.18 -14.19 -0.38
N ALA A 67 10.68 -13.02 -0.76
CA ALA A 67 10.65 -12.64 -2.18
C ALA A 67 12.07 -12.59 -2.79
N ARG A 68 13.10 -12.40 -1.95
CA ARG A 68 14.50 -12.61 -2.35
C ARG A 68 14.82 -14.05 -2.72
N GLU A 69 14.27 -15.01 -1.98
CA GLU A 69 14.54 -16.45 -2.10
C GLU A 69 13.76 -17.11 -3.25
N VAL A 70 12.52 -16.67 -3.51
CA VAL A 70 11.64 -17.31 -4.52
C VAL A 70 12.05 -16.97 -5.96
N LEU A 71 12.81 -15.90 -6.20
CA LEU A 71 13.33 -15.63 -7.55
C LEU A 71 14.50 -16.55 -7.97
N HIS A 72 14.91 -17.46 -7.08
CA HIS A 72 15.83 -18.54 -7.40
C HIS A 72 15.06 -19.70 -8.05
N LEU A 73 14.82 -19.64 -9.36
CA LEU A 73 14.56 -20.89 -10.09
C LEU A 73 15.89 -21.67 -10.18
N PRO A 74 15.91 -22.96 -9.87
CA PRO A 74 17.07 -23.81 -10.13
C PRO A 74 17.13 -24.05 -11.65
N SER A 75 17.79 -23.14 -12.38
CA SER A 75 18.16 -23.37 -13.76
C SER A 75 19.67 -23.49 -13.85
N GLU A 76 20.08 -24.70 -14.17
CA GLU A 76 21.45 -25.14 -14.32
C GLU A 76 22.14 -24.28 -15.40
N GLY A 77 23.12 -23.46 -15.00
CA GLY A 77 24.14 -22.95 -15.92
C GLY A 77 23.92 -21.58 -16.58
N THR A 78 22.98 -20.74 -16.14
CA THR A 78 22.91 -19.32 -16.58
C THR A 78 23.14 -18.40 -15.39
N ASP A 79 23.97 -17.37 -15.58
CA ASP A 79 24.40 -16.37 -14.60
C ASP A 79 23.33 -16.08 -13.54
N MET A 80 23.63 -16.45 -12.29
CA MET A 80 22.77 -16.23 -11.12
C MET A 80 22.53 -14.72 -10.93
N ARG A 81 21.53 -14.16 -11.61
CA ARG A 81 21.02 -12.82 -11.31
C ARG A 81 20.21 -12.92 -10.03
N MET A 82 20.91 -12.83 -8.89
CA MET A 82 20.30 -12.74 -7.58
C MET A 82 19.44 -11.46 -7.55
N SER A 83 18.12 -11.60 -7.45
CA SER A 83 17.29 -10.41 -7.24
C SER A 83 17.50 -9.91 -5.83
N GLN A 84 18.19 -8.77 -5.74
CA GLN A 84 18.47 -8.13 -4.47
C GLN A 84 17.25 -7.28 -4.07
N ILE A 85 16.77 -7.47 -2.83
CA ILE A 85 15.78 -6.57 -2.24
C ILE A 85 16.47 -5.23 -2.05
N ARG A 86 15.86 -4.19 -2.60
CA ARG A 86 16.36 -2.81 -2.54
C ARG A 86 15.60 -2.03 -1.48
N VAL A 87 16.29 -1.21 -0.72
CA VAL A 87 15.66 -0.32 0.26
C VAL A 87 15.64 1.08 -0.30
N TYR A 88 14.47 1.71 -0.28
CA TYR A 88 14.29 3.09 -0.72
C TYR A 88 13.82 3.94 0.45
N MET A 89 14.36 5.14 0.59
CA MET A 89 13.92 6.09 1.62
C MET A 89 13.93 7.49 1.02
N ASP A 90 12.81 8.20 1.11
CA ASP A 90 12.62 9.55 0.53
C ASP A 90 13.06 9.58 -0.95
N ASP A 91 12.56 8.61 -1.72
CA ASP A 91 12.86 8.38 -3.14
C ASP A 91 14.33 8.12 -3.51
N ARG A 92 15.20 7.91 -2.50
CA ARG A 92 16.60 7.52 -2.70
C ARG A 92 16.83 6.04 -2.42
N ASP A 93 17.62 5.41 -3.27
CA ASP A 93 18.13 4.06 -3.05
C ASP A 93 19.14 4.08 -1.90
N MET A 94 18.85 3.32 -0.85
CA MET A 94 19.71 3.13 0.31
C MET A 94 20.55 1.86 0.21
N GLY A 95 20.27 1.00 -0.78
CA GLY A 95 21.01 -0.23 -1.03
C GLY A 95 20.20 -1.48 -0.65
N ASP A 96 20.83 -2.40 0.07
CA ASP A 96 20.28 -3.72 0.38
C ASP A 96 19.39 -3.69 1.64
N VAL A 97 18.69 -4.80 1.90
CA VAL A 97 17.82 -4.99 3.07
C VAL A 97 18.55 -4.85 4.41
N ASP A 98 19.87 -5.02 4.42
CA ASP A 98 20.71 -4.79 5.61
C ASP A 98 20.59 -3.34 6.14
N PHE A 99 20.35 -2.36 5.26
CA PHE A 99 20.12 -0.97 5.65
C PHE A 99 18.89 -0.81 6.57
N LEU A 100 17.90 -1.70 6.49
CA LEU A 100 16.76 -1.67 7.42
C LEU A 100 17.18 -1.84 8.89
N ARG A 101 18.34 -2.47 9.15
CA ARG A 101 18.86 -2.67 10.50
C ARG A 101 19.39 -1.37 11.11
N THR A 102 19.79 -0.41 10.29
CA THR A 102 20.29 0.90 10.75
C THR A 102 19.15 1.87 11.07
N ILE A 103 17.91 1.55 10.68
CA ILE A 103 16.74 2.40 10.91
C ILE A 103 16.03 1.94 12.18
N PRO A 104 16.00 2.78 13.24
CA PRO A 104 15.30 2.46 14.47
C PRO A 104 13.79 2.45 14.22
N ALA A 105 13.10 1.47 14.83
CA ALA A 105 11.66 1.27 14.64
C ALA A 105 10.81 2.49 15.04
N ASP A 106 11.25 3.21 16.07
CA ASP A 106 10.61 4.41 16.60
C ASP A 106 10.54 5.57 15.58
N GLN A 107 11.48 5.63 14.64
CA GLN A 107 11.49 6.68 13.61
C GLN A 107 10.69 6.30 12.37
N ILE A 108 10.09 5.11 12.31
CA ILE A 108 9.42 4.61 11.10
C ILE A 108 7.95 5.02 11.14
N TYR A 109 7.53 5.75 10.11
CA TYR A 109 6.12 6.04 9.89
C TYR A 109 5.42 4.88 9.17
N THR A 110 5.99 4.41 8.06
CA THR A 110 5.47 3.27 7.30
C THR A 110 6.58 2.52 6.56
N LEU A 111 6.37 1.23 6.37
CA LEU A 111 7.15 0.40 5.45
C LEU A 111 6.21 -0.10 4.36
N HIS A 112 6.59 0.10 3.10
CA HIS A 112 5.80 -0.30 1.96
C HIS A 112 6.62 -1.21 1.04
N TYR A 113 6.14 -2.42 0.82
CA TYR A 113 6.74 -3.34 -0.13
C TYR A 113 6.34 -2.97 -1.55
N MET A 114 7.29 -3.05 -2.48
CA MET A 114 7.08 -2.83 -3.89
C MET A 114 7.61 -4.04 -4.66
N SER A 115 6.82 -4.54 -5.58
CA SER A 115 7.30 -5.59 -6.50
C SER A 115 8.37 -5.01 -7.44
N THR A 116 9.20 -5.86 -8.05
CA THR A 116 10.25 -5.42 -9.00
C THR A 116 9.70 -4.49 -10.09
N ASN A 117 8.50 -4.77 -10.60
CA ASN A 117 7.85 -3.93 -11.61
C ASN A 117 7.49 -2.54 -11.07
N GLU A 118 6.98 -2.45 -9.84
CA GLU A 118 6.60 -1.17 -9.23
C GLU A 118 7.82 -0.33 -8.86
N ALA A 119 8.84 -0.97 -8.27
CA ALA A 119 10.12 -0.33 -8.01
C ALA A 119 10.76 0.15 -9.33
N GLY A 120 10.70 -0.69 -10.37
CA GLY A 120 11.09 -0.39 -11.75
C GLY A 120 10.43 0.86 -12.33
N ALA A 121 9.11 0.95 -12.19
CA ALA A 121 8.32 2.06 -12.70
C ALA A 121 8.55 3.37 -11.94
N ARG A 122 8.85 3.31 -10.64
CA ARG A 122 9.00 4.49 -9.78
C ARG A 122 10.43 5.01 -9.68
N PHE A 123 11.40 4.10 -9.50
CA PHE A 123 12.80 4.43 -9.24
C PHE A 123 13.73 4.12 -10.42
N GLY A 124 13.19 3.59 -11.52
CA GLY A 124 13.98 3.12 -12.66
C GLY A 124 14.40 1.66 -12.52
N PRO A 125 15.24 1.15 -13.45
CA PRO A 125 15.61 -0.27 -13.52
C PRO A 125 16.07 -0.80 -12.16
N SER A 126 15.28 -1.70 -11.57
CA SER A 126 15.57 -2.29 -10.27
C SER A 126 15.96 -3.75 -10.44
N ALA A 127 16.95 -4.19 -9.65
CA ALA A 127 17.42 -5.58 -9.68
C ALA A 127 16.44 -6.56 -9.02
N GLY A 128 15.40 -6.07 -8.35
CA GLY A 128 14.49 -6.88 -7.55
C GLY A 128 13.40 -6.04 -6.88
N PRO A 129 12.61 -6.67 -5.99
CA PRO A 129 11.60 -5.96 -5.22
C PRO A 129 12.21 -4.90 -4.29
N GLY A 130 11.41 -3.89 -3.96
CA GLY A 130 11.80 -2.77 -3.12
C GLY A 130 11.06 -2.76 -1.78
N ILE A 131 11.69 -2.22 -0.74
CA ILE A 131 11.02 -1.81 0.49
C ILE A 131 11.22 -0.32 0.64
N VAL A 132 10.13 0.44 0.59
CA VAL A 132 10.14 1.88 0.80
C VAL A 132 9.92 2.16 2.28
N VAL A 133 10.82 2.92 2.87
CA VAL A 133 10.78 3.36 4.26
C VAL A 133 10.42 4.83 4.29
N THR A 134 9.35 5.14 5.02
CA THR A 134 8.97 6.52 5.34
C THR A 134 9.25 6.76 6.81
N LEU A 135 10.03 7.80 7.11
CA LEU A 135 10.35 8.18 8.48
C LEU A 135 9.32 9.18 9.03
N MET A 136 9.13 9.17 10.34
CA MET A 136 8.47 10.27 11.06
C MET A 136 9.36 11.52 10.95
N ARG A 137 8.76 12.67 10.62
CA ARG A 137 9.46 13.96 10.51
C ARG A 137 9.54 14.68 11.84
#